data_AF-A0A966U0U5-F1
#
_entry.id   AF-A0A966U0U5-F1
#
_cell.length_a   1.000
_cell.length_b   1.000
_cell.length_c   1.000
_cell.angle_alpha   90.00
_cell.angle_beta   90.00
_cell.angle_gamma   90.00
#
_symmetry.space_group_name_H-M   'P 1'
#
loop_
_entity.id
_entity.type
_entity.pdbx_description
1 polymer ?
#
loop_
_entity_poly.entity_id
_entity_poly.type
_entity_poly.pdbx_seq_one_letter_code
_entity_poly.pdbx_strand_id
1 'polypeptide(L)'
;NLAPYATFKTKTCDIFMGVGNDAAFRKLCEFLGMTEVAKDPLFATNGARVVNREALTKLLDDRFATEDGFELCPRMLAAGLPAGPVTHVDQALAAEHTAHREMVTELGDFRALGTPIKMSRTPGGTRSAPPKFGQNTASVLAANGFSAEEIEQLQADGIVMDKRRG
;
A
#
# COMPACT_ATOMS: atom_id res chain seq x y z
N ASN A 1 -21.34 0.93 6.93
CA ASN A 1 -22.39 1.95 6.70
C ASN A 1 -22.56 2.38 5.24
N LEU A 2 -21.67 2.00 4.32
CA LEU A 2 -21.81 2.29 2.88
C LEU A 2 -21.87 1.00 2.07
N ALA A 3 -22.56 1.04 0.93
CA ALA A 3 -22.58 -0.02 -0.07
C ALA A 3 -22.80 0.57 -1.48
N PRO A 4 -22.05 0.09 -2.50
CA PRO A 4 -20.92 -0.85 -2.41
C PRO A 4 -19.63 -0.19 -1.87
N TYR A 5 -18.91 -0.88 -1.00
CA TYR A 5 -17.56 -0.54 -0.55
C TYR A 5 -16.85 -1.86 -0.24
N ALA A 6 -16.32 -2.50 -1.28
CA ALA A 6 -15.90 -3.89 -1.24
C ALA A 6 -14.97 -4.23 -2.41
N THR A 7 -14.45 -5.45 -2.36
CA THR A 7 -13.72 -6.09 -3.44
C THR A 7 -14.69 -6.86 -4.35
N PHE A 8 -14.47 -6.82 -5.66
CA PHE A 8 -15.26 -7.53 -6.67
C PHE A 8 -14.34 -8.31 -7.62
N LYS A 9 -14.83 -9.44 -8.13
CA LYS A 9 -14.05 -10.28 -9.05
C LYS A 9 -14.15 -9.76 -10.48
N THR A 10 -13.02 -9.76 -11.19
CA THR A 10 -12.96 -9.51 -12.64
C THR A 10 -12.21 -10.63 -13.34
N LYS A 11 -12.01 -10.53 -14.66
CA LYS A 11 -11.31 -11.53 -15.46
C LYS A 11 -9.81 -11.66 -15.12
N THR A 12 -9.16 -10.56 -14.72
CA THR A 12 -7.70 -10.48 -14.61
C THR A 12 -7.20 -10.24 -13.19
N CYS A 13 -7.94 -9.47 -12.39
CA CYS A 13 -7.65 -9.27 -10.97
C CYS A 13 -8.93 -9.01 -10.18
N ASP A 14 -8.86 -9.11 -8.86
CA ASP A 14 -9.91 -8.52 -8.03
C ASP A 14 -9.76 -6.98 -8.09
N ILE A 15 -10.87 -6.24 -8.00
CA ILE A 15 -10.86 -4.77 -7.92
C ILE A 15 -11.50 -4.33 -6.61
N PHE A 16 -10.95 -3.29 -5.99
CA PHE A 16 -11.59 -2.62 -4.85
C PHE A 16 -12.31 -1.37 -5.34
N MET A 17 -13.59 -1.22 -4.98
CA MET A 17 -14.40 -0.07 -5.36
C MET A 17 -15.15 0.49 -4.16
N GLY A 18 -15.25 1.83 -4.10
CA GLY A 18 -16.03 2.54 -3.11
C GLY A 18 -17.03 3.51 -3.72
N VAL A 19 -18.30 3.39 -3.31
CA VAL A 19 -19.38 4.32 -3.66
C VAL A 19 -19.86 5.01 -2.40
N GLY A 20 -19.64 6.33 -2.33
CA GLY A 20 -19.88 7.11 -1.12
C GLY A 20 -21.31 7.60 -0.90
N ASN A 21 -22.14 7.67 -1.95
CA ASN A 21 -23.50 8.20 -1.88
C ASN A 21 -24.39 7.72 -3.04
N ASP A 22 -25.68 8.08 -3.01
CA ASP A 22 -26.67 7.67 -4.01
C ASP A 22 -26.41 8.25 -5.40
N ALA A 23 -25.84 9.45 -5.50
CA ALA A 23 -25.49 10.05 -6.78
C ALA A 23 -24.33 9.29 -7.46
N ALA A 24 -23.32 8.91 -6.69
CA ALA A 24 -22.22 8.06 -7.16
C ALA A 24 -22.72 6.65 -7.53
N PHE A 25 -23.72 6.12 -6.81
CA PHE A 25 -24.34 4.83 -7.16
C PHE A 25 -25.08 4.90 -8.51
N ARG A 26 -25.88 5.96 -8.72
CA ARG A 26 -26.52 6.20 -10.03
C ARG A 26 -25.49 6.28 -11.15
N LYS A 27 -24.41 7.03 -10.94
CA LYS A 27 -23.30 7.14 -11.90
C LYS A 27 -22.62 5.80 -12.19
N LEU A 28 -22.44 4.96 -11.16
CA LEU A 28 -21.93 3.60 -11.33
C LEU A 28 -22.88 2.77 -12.20
N CYS A 29 -24.17 2.77 -11.89
CA CYS A 29 -25.17 2.04 -12.67
C CYS A 29 -25.24 2.53 -14.13
N GLU A 30 -25.15 3.84 -14.37
CA GLU A 30 -25.04 4.40 -15.72
C GLU A 30 -23.78 3.91 -16.45
N PHE A 31 -22.62 3.98 -15.79
CA PHE A 31 -21.34 3.51 -16.34
C PHE A 31 -21.38 2.02 -16.71
N LEU A 32 -22.07 1.20 -15.91
CA LEU A 32 -22.19 -0.25 -16.13
C LEU A 32 -23.30 -0.64 -17.11
N GLY A 33 -24.14 0.31 -17.56
CA GLY A 33 -25.32 0.04 -18.39
C GLY A 33 -26.48 -0.59 -17.63
N MET A 34 -26.55 -0.38 -16.32
CA MET A 34 -27.50 -1.00 -15.38
C MET A 34 -28.41 0.05 -14.71
N THR A 35 -28.88 1.05 -15.46
CA THR A 35 -29.62 2.21 -14.92
C THR A 35 -30.85 1.83 -14.10
N GLU A 36 -31.51 0.72 -14.42
CA GLU A 36 -32.69 0.25 -13.70
C GLU A 36 -32.36 -0.23 -12.28
N VAL A 37 -31.14 -0.72 -12.03
CA VAL A 37 -30.70 -1.13 -10.69
C VAL A 37 -30.66 0.06 -9.73
N ALA A 38 -30.33 1.26 -10.22
CA ALA A 38 -30.34 2.45 -9.39
C ALA A 38 -31.75 2.94 -9.02
N LYS A 39 -32.78 2.46 -9.72
CA LYS A 39 -34.19 2.78 -9.46
C LYS A 39 -34.89 1.70 -8.63
N ASP A 40 -34.30 0.51 -8.53
CA ASP A 40 -34.82 -0.58 -7.73
C ASP A 40 -34.92 -0.15 -6.25
N PRO A 41 -36.09 -0.26 -5.60
CA PRO A 41 -36.24 0.05 -4.18
C PRO A 41 -35.25 -0.67 -3.26
N LEU A 42 -34.74 -1.84 -3.65
CA LEU A 42 -33.71 -2.58 -2.93
C LEU A 42 -32.35 -1.88 -2.91
N PHE A 43 -32.07 -1.02 -3.90
CA PHE A 43 -30.75 -0.40 -4.11
C PHE A 43 -30.76 1.13 -4.28
N ALA A 44 -31.93 1.76 -4.38
CA ALA A 44 -32.07 3.18 -4.67
C ALA A 44 -31.40 4.10 -3.64
N THR A 45 -31.36 3.69 -2.36
CA THR A 45 -30.74 4.47 -1.28
C THR A 45 -29.62 3.68 -0.62
N ASN A 46 -28.65 4.38 -0.02
CA ASN A 46 -27.54 3.73 0.68
C ASN A 46 -28.03 2.81 1.81
N GLY A 47 -29.05 3.22 2.56
CA GLY A 47 -29.65 2.38 3.59
C GLY A 47 -30.19 1.07 3.01
N ALA A 48 -30.93 1.15 1.92
CA ALA A 48 -31.45 -0.04 1.22
C ALA A 48 -30.30 -0.93 0.70
N ARG A 49 -29.25 -0.36 0.10
CA ARG A 49 -28.07 -1.11 -0.36
C ARG A 49 -27.31 -1.79 0.77
N VAL A 50 -27.26 -1.17 1.96
CA VAL A 50 -26.60 -1.77 3.13
C VAL A 50 -27.41 -2.97 3.62
N VAL A 51 -28.73 -2.88 3.67
CA VAL A 51 -29.62 -4.00 4.03
C VAL A 51 -29.51 -5.13 3.01
N ASN A 52 -29.52 -4.80 1.72
CA ASN A 52 -29.48 -5.76 0.60
C ASN A 52 -28.07 -5.97 0.04
N ARG A 53 -27.04 -5.87 0.89
CA ARG A 53 -25.63 -5.86 0.47
C ARG A 53 -25.26 -7.10 -0.32
N GLU A 54 -25.64 -8.28 0.14
CA GLU A 54 -25.28 -9.55 -0.50
C GLU A 54 -25.87 -9.65 -1.91
N ALA A 55 -27.14 -9.28 -2.08
CA ALA A 55 -27.81 -9.26 -3.38
C ALA A 55 -27.14 -8.26 -4.34
N LEU A 56 -26.81 -7.05 -3.85
CA LEU A 56 -26.10 -6.06 -4.64
C LEU A 56 -24.69 -6.54 -5.02
N THR A 57 -23.97 -7.13 -4.08
CA THR A 57 -22.62 -7.64 -4.32
C THR A 57 -22.64 -8.69 -5.41
N LYS A 58 -23.55 -9.66 -5.33
CA LYS A 58 -23.69 -10.69 -6.35
C LYS A 58 -23.95 -10.10 -7.74
N LEU A 59 -24.88 -9.14 -7.83
CA LEU A 59 -25.21 -8.46 -9.09
C LEU A 59 -24.00 -7.73 -9.69
N LEU A 60 -23.20 -7.09 -8.85
CA LEU A 60 -21.98 -6.41 -9.28
C LEU A 60 -20.86 -7.39 -9.67
N ASP A 61 -20.66 -8.48 -8.91
CA ASP A 61 -19.70 -9.54 -9.25
C ASP A 61 -20.02 -10.16 -10.61
N ASP A 62 -21.28 -10.51 -10.86
CA ASP A 62 -21.70 -11.08 -12.15
C ASP A 62 -21.42 -10.09 -13.31
N ARG A 63 -21.63 -8.78 -13.08
CA ARG A 63 -21.33 -7.74 -14.08
C ARG A 63 -19.83 -7.58 -14.32
N PHE A 64 -19.02 -7.60 -13.27
CA PHE A 64 -17.57 -7.36 -13.36
C PHE A 64 -16.77 -8.58 -13.83
N ALA A 65 -17.29 -9.80 -13.67
CA ALA A 65 -16.59 -11.04 -13.99
C ALA A 65 -16.08 -11.14 -15.44
N THR A 66 -16.68 -10.39 -16.38
CA THR A 66 -16.31 -10.41 -17.80
C THR A 66 -15.37 -9.27 -18.21
N GLU A 67 -15.13 -8.29 -17.33
CA GLU A 67 -14.27 -7.14 -17.60
C GLU A 67 -12.81 -7.46 -17.24
N ASP A 68 -11.87 -6.84 -17.94
CA ASP A 68 -10.47 -6.80 -17.51
C ASP A 68 -10.32 -5.75 -16.41
N GLY A 69 -9.96 -6.17 -15.19
CA GLY A 69 -9.85 -5.28 -14.03
C GLY A 69 -8.80 -4.18 -14.19
N PHE A 70 -7.68 -4.48 -14.83
CA PHE A 70 -6.60 -3.50 -15.05
C PHE A 70 -7.02 -2.40 -16.04
N GLU A 71 -7.89 -2.71 -17.00
CA GLU A 71 -8.45 -1.74 -17.96
C GLU A 71 -9.72 -1.06 -17.44
N LEU A 72 -10.48 -1.75 -16.59
CA LEU A 72 -11.71 -1.25 -16.00
C LEU A 72 -11.44 -0.15 -14.97
N CYS A 73 -10.48 -0.33 -14.07
CA CYS A 73 -10.20 0.64 -13.01
C CYS A 73 -9.83 2.04 -13.55
N PRO A 74 -8.93 2.21 -14.54
CA PRO A 74 -8.65 3.51 -15.14
C PRO A 74 -9.89 4.17 -15.77
N ARG A 75 -10.74 3.38 -16.46
CA ARG A 75 -12.01 3.90 -17.04
C ARG A 75 -12.97 4.38 -15.95
N MET A 76 -13.10 3.63 -14.86
CA MET A 76 -13.92 4.03 -13.71
C MET A 76 -13.38 5.29 -13.05
N LEU A 77 -12.07 5.37 -12.81
CA LEU A 77 -11.42 6.58 -12.25
C LEU A 77 -11.62 7.80 -13.15
N ALA A 78 -11.45 7.65 -14.47
CA ALA A 78 -11.72 8.72 -15.44
C ALA A 78 -13.20 9.15 -15.42
N ALA A 79 -14.12 8.22 -15.16
CA ALA A 79 -15.52 8.50 -14.91
C ALA A 79 -15.80 9.02 -13.47
N GLY A 80 -14.79 9.33 -12.66
CA GLY A 80 -14.96 9.81 -11.28
C GLY A 80 -15.56 8.79 -10.32
N LEU A 81 -15.42 7.49 -10.63
CA LEU A 81 -15.80 6.37 -9.78
C LEU A 81 -14.54 5.79 -9.12
N PRO A 82 -14.36 5.91 -7.79
CA PRO A 82 -13.18 5.42 -7.11
C PRO A 82 -13.07 3.89 -7.16
N ALA A 83 -12.10 3.39 -7.94
CA ALA A 83 -11.77 1.98 -8.02
C ALA A 83 -10.27 1.77 -8.29
N GLY A 84 -9.72 0.64 -7.84
CA GLY A 84 -8.34 0.26 -8.12
C GLY A 84 -8.15 -1.25 -8.11
N PRO A 85 -7.20 -1.79 -8.91
CA PRO A 85 -6.91 -3.22 -8.91
C PRO A 85 -6.29 -3.63 -7.57
N VAL A 86 -6.65 -4.82 -7.09
CA VAL A 86 -6.00 -5.46 -5.95
C VAL A 86 -4.75 -6.17 -6.45
N THR A 87 -3.58 -5.61 -6.14
CA THR A 87 -2.29 -6.13 -6.60
C THR A 87 -1.52 -6.81 -5.47
N HIS A 88 -0.66 -7.74 -5.82
CA HIS A 88 0.31 -8.31 -4.88
C HIS A 88 1.37 -7.27 -4.47
N VAL A 89 2.08 -7.54 -3.37
CA VAL A 89 3.06 -6.59 -2.80
C VAL A 89 4.20 -6.31 -3.78
N ASP A 90 4.71 -7.33 -4.47
CA ASP A 90 5.73 -7.21 -5.50
C ASP A 90 5.29 -6.31 -6.66
N GLN A 91 4.06 -6.49 -7.15
CA GLN A 91 3.46 -5.65 -8.19
C GLN A 91 3.29 -4.20 -7.72
N ALA A 92 2.77 -3.99 -6.50
CA ALA A 92 2.62 -2.67 -5.92
C ALA A 92 3.98 -1.97 -5.74
N LEU A 93 5.01 -2.72 -5.34
CA LEU A 93 6.37 -2.19 -5.20
C LEU A 93 7.06 -1.90 -6.54
N ALA A 94 6.61 -2.53 -7.62
CA ALA A 94 7.10 -2.32 -8.99
C ALA A 94 6.30 -1.27 -9.79
N ALA A 95 5.20 -0.75 -9.24
CA ALA A 95 4.34 0.20 -9.94
C ALA A 95 5.04 1.54 -10.25
N GLU A 96 4.69 2.17 -11.37
CA GLU A 96 5.27 3.45 -11.80
C GLU A 96 5.16 4.54 -10.73
N HIS A 97 3.99 4.66 -10.09
CA HIS A 97 3.79 5.65 -9.02
C HIS A 97 4.66 5.36 -7.78
N THR A 98 4.91 4.09 -7.47
CA THR A 98 5.81 3.68 -6.38
C THR A 98 7.25 4.08 -6.68
N ALA A 99 7.69 3.88 -7.93
CA ALA A 99 9.01 4.30 -8.41
C ALA A 99 9.15 5.83 -8.40
N HIS A 100 8.18 6.56 -8.97
CA HIS A 100 8.17 8.02 -9.00
C HIS A 100 8.18 8.64 -7.59
N ARG A 101 7.60 7.94 -6.62
CA ARG A 101 7.59 8.35 -5.21
C ARG A 101 8.77 7.81 -4.41
N GLU A 102 9.76 7.15 -4.99
CA GLU A 102 10.93 6.62 -4.27
C GLU A 102 10.50 5.84 -3.01
N MET A 103 9.53 4.94 -3.19
CA MET A 103 8.92 4.17 -2.10
C MET A 103 9.69 2.88 -1.78
N VAL A 104 10.78 2.62 -2.51
CA VAL A 104 11.75 1.55 -2.24
C VAL A 104 13.13 2.21 -2.18
N THR A 105 13.91 1.83 -1.16
CA THR A 105 15.30 2.27 -1.00
C THR A 105 16.23 1.08 -1.18
N GLU A 106 17.29 1.28 -1.97
CA GLU A 106 18.33 0.29 -2.25
C GLU A 106 19.70 0.86 -1.88
N LEU A 107 20.44 0.17 -1.01
CA LEU A 107 21.77 0.56 -0.50
C LEU A 107 22.71 -0.65 -0.56
N GLY A 108 23.45 -0.78 -1.66
CA GLY A 108 24.17 -2.02 -1.97
C GLY A 108 23.20 -3.19 -2.05
N ASP A 109 23.46 -4.27 -1.30
CA ASP A 109 22.58 -5.45 -1.26
C ASP A 109 21.37 -5.28 -0.32
N PHE A 110 21.24 -4.14 0.36
CA PHE A 110 20.10 -3.87 1.25
C PHE A 110 18.95 -3.22 0.50
N ARG A 111 17.76 -3.82 0.58
CA ARG A 111 16.52 -3.31 -0.01
C ARG A 111 15.44 -3.19 1.05
N ALA A 112 14.79 -2.04 1.14
CA ALA A 112 13.73 -1.77 2.12
C ALA A 112 12.70 -0.78 1.58
N LEU A 113 11.62 -0.58 2.34
CA LEU A 113 10.65 0.47 2.05
C LEU A 113 11.26 1.86 2.27
N GLY A 114 10.96 2.77 1.34
CA GLY A 114 11.30 4.18 1.44
C GLY A 114 10.38 4.94 2.40
N THR A 115 10.77 6.16 2.76
CA THR A 115 9.92 7.04 3.55
C THR A 115 8.69 7.49 2.73
N PRO A 116 7.45 7.29 3.23
CA PRO A 116 6.23 7.69 2.52
C PRO A 116 6.01 9.22 2.48
N ILE A 117 6.57 9.93 3.47
CA ILE A 117 6.42 11.38 3.66
C ILE A 117 7.54 12.13 2.93
N LYS A 118 7.19 12.92 1.91
CA LYS A 118 8.16 13.69 1.12
C LYS A 118 8.16 15.14 1.60
N MET A 119 9.22 15.54 2.30
CA MET A 119 9.41 16.91 2.79
C MET A 119 10.43 17.64 1.92
N SER A 120 10.06 18.80 1.38
CA SER A 120 10.92 19.59 0.49
C SER A 120 12.13 20.22 1.20
N ARG A 121 11.95 20.70 2.44
CA ARG A 121 13.02 21.38 3.21
C ARG A 121 13.97 20.43 3.91
N THR A 122 13.46 19.30 4.39
CA THR A 122 14.22 18.29 5.15
C THR A 122 13.88 16.90 4.62
N PRO A 123 14.37 16.53 3.42
CA PRO A 123 14.08 15.22 2.85
C PRO A 123 14.42 14.10 3.83
N GLY A 124 13.47 13.19 4.04
CA GLY A 124 13.67 11.97 4.82
C GLY A 124 14.36 10.87 4.00
N GLY A 125 14.38 9.65 4.54
CA GLY A 125 14.90 8.48 3.85
C GLY A 125 16.09 7.80 4.54
N THR A 126 16.37 6.58 4.10
CA THR A 126 17.44 5.75 4.66
C THR A 126 18.80 6.22 4.15
N ARG A 127 19.74 6.50 5.06
CA ARG A 127 21.08 7.01 4.73
C ARG A 127 22.17 5.94 4.68
N SER A 128 21.94 4.82 5.35
CA SER A 128 22.87 3.69 5.39
C SER A 128 22.10 2.40 5.57
N ALA A 129 22.68 1.29 5.10
CA ALA A 129 22.19 -0.04 5.45
C ALA A 129 22.23 -0.22 6.99
N PRO A 130 21.40 -1.13 7.54
CA PRO A 130 21.45 -1.46 8.95
C PRO A 130 22.89 -1.85 9.37
N PRO A 131 23.42 -1.27 10.45
CA PRO A 131 24.78 -1.58 10.87
C PRO A 131 24.87 -3.06 11.24
N LYS A 132 25.99 -3.69 10.91
CA LYS A 132 26.33 -5.02 11.42
C LYS A 132 26.49 -4.94 12.95
N PHE A 133 26.40 -6.09 13.60
CA PHE A 133 26.70 -6.19 15.02
C PHE A 133 28.09 -5.59 15.32
N GLY A 134 28.18 -4.72 16.32
CA GLY A 134 29.43 -4.09 16.73
C GLY A 134 30.04 -3.08 15.74
N GLN A 135 29.45 -2.84 14.56
CA GLN A 135 30.06 -2.05 13.48
C GLN A 135 30.50 -0.65 13.93
N ASN A 136 29.70 0.00 14.77
CA ASN A 136 29.95 1.38 15.19
C ASN A 136 30.60 1.47 16.58
N THR A 137 30.91 0.36 17.25
CA THR A 137 31.30 0.39 18.68
C THR A 137 32.55 1.23 18.93
N ALA A 138 33.62 1.02 18.15
CA ALA A 138 34.85 1.79 18.29
C ALA A 138 34.62 3.30 18.05
N SER A 139 33.84 3.65 17.02
CA SER A 139 33.53 5.06 16.73
C SER A 139 32.74 5.75 17.85
N VAL A 140 31.81 5.03 18.49
CA VAL A 140 31.03 5.56 19.60
C VAL A 140 31.89 5.73 20.85
N LEU A 141 32.75 4.76 21.18
CA LEU A 141 33.66 4.86 22.33
C LEU A 141 34.67 6.00 22.16
N ALA A 142 35.29 6.11 20.99
CA ALA A 142 36.21 7.21 20.68
C ALA A 142 35.53 8.57 20.79
N ALA A 143 34.30 8.70 20.30
CA ALA A 143 33.51 9.94 20.43
C ALA A 143 33.16 10.30 21.89
N ASN A 144 33.27 9.35 22.83
CA ASN A 144 33.03 9.54 24.25
C ASN A 144 34.34 9.58 25.08
N GLY A 145 35.49 9.76 24.42
CA GLY A 145 36.77 10.05 25.10
C GLY A 145 37.63 8.82 25.43
N PHE A 146 37.26 7.63 24.96
CA PHE A 146 38.13 6.45 25.09
C PHE A 146 39.26 6.49 24.06
N SER A 147 40.48 6.24 24.51
CA SER A 147 41.64 6.03 23.66
C SER A 147 41.54 4.71 22.89
N ALA A 148 42.34 4.58 21.82
CA ALA A 148 42.42 3.32 21.07
C ALA A 148 42.86 2.15 21.96
N GLU A 149 43.79 2.38 22.87
CA GLU A 149 44.32 1.38 23.82
C GLU A 149 43.24 0.90 24.80
N GLU A 150 42.42 1.80 25.35
CA GLU A 150 41.30 1.43 26.22
C GLU A 150 40.24 0.62 25.47
N ILE A 151 39.94 0.97 24.22
CA ILE A 151 38.96 0.25 23.39
C ILE A 151 39.44 -1.17 23.11
N GLU A 152 40.72 -1.35 22.76
CA GLU A 152 41.33 -2.67 22.55
C GLU A 152 41.28 -3.52 23.84
N GLN A 153 41.57 -2.92 25.00
CA GLN A 153 41.49 -3.63 26.28
C GLN A 153 40.05 -4.09 26.60
N LEU A 154 39.05 -3.24 26.39
CA LEU A 154 37.63 -3.60 26.59
C LEU A 154 37.18 -4.74 25.68
N GLN A 155 37.74 -4.83 24.47
CA GLN A 155 37.50 -5.94 23.55
C GLN A 155 38.18 -7.23 24.03
N ALA A 156 39.43 -7.13 24.47
CA ALA A 156 40.19 -8.26 25.02
C ALA A 156 39.52 -8.86 26.27
N ASP A 157 38.98 -8.01 27.14
CA ASP A 157 38.27 -8.41 28.36
C ASP A 157 36.85 -8.97 28.07
N GLY A 158 36.40 -8.92 26.81
CA GLY A 158 35.08 -9.39 26.39
C GLY A 158 33.91 -8.54 26.91
N ILE A 159 34.20 -7.33 27.40
CA ILE A 159 33.22 -6.33 27.83
C ILE A 159 32.54 -5.73 26.60
N VAL A 160 33.33 -5.45 25.57
CA VAL A 160 32.87 -5.01 24.24
C VAL A 160 33.03 -6.15 23.25
N MET A 161 32.01 -6.39 22.42
CA MET A 161 32.06 -7.44 21.40
C MET A 161 31.86 -6.85 20.01
N ASP A 162 32.73 -7.24 19.07
CA ASP A 162 32.65 -6.93 17.64
C ASP A 162 31.95 -8.05 16.84
N LYS A 163 31.78 -9.23 17.45
CA LYS A 163 31.11 -10.41 16.89
C LYS A 163 30.08 -10.97 17.88
N ARG A 164 29.03 -11.60 17.35
CA ARG A 164 28.04 -12.30 18.19
C ARG A 164 28.70 -13.52 18.85
N ARG A 165 28.37 -13.77 20.12
CA ARG A 165 28.61 -15.09 20.72
C ARG A 165 27.72 -16.10 19.99
N GLY A 166 28.35 -17.10 19.39
CA GLY A 166 27.65 -18.24 18.79
C GLY A 166 26.99 -19.12 19.84
#